data_AF-A0A958QQT9-F1
#
_entry.id   AF-A0A958QQT9-F1
#
_cell.length_a   1.000
_cell.length_b   1.000
_cell.length_c   1.000
_cell.angle_alpha   90.00
_cell.angle_beta   90.00
_cell.angle_gamma   90.00
#
_symmetry.space_group_name_H-M   'P 1'
#
loop_
_entity.id
_entity.type
_entity.pdbx_description
1 polymer ?
#
loop_
_entity_poly.entity_id
_entity_poly.type
_entity_poly.pdbx_seq_one_letter_code
_entity_poly.pdbx_strand_id
1 'polypeptide(L)'
;MFYRFLRSLALFLRGHFFSRCSVIGEPPCEDGPVIVVANHPNYFLDPFLLASVFRRELFFLAKSTLFTSITSPLLRAAHLLPVYRMQDGGENRAEKNRQVFASVIEKLEARTGIALFPEGISAGERKLHPIKTGASRMALEAEAQNEFSLGVCIQPIGITYARFGQFRSSVTLSFGRPISVADFREEYHSNQRGAVQALTFSIEQGIREQIVEVDEDRLLAEDIAEIYATKDIGNHDLERFKEIALHLRKAREIPTSERIRIERRIDQFLRLRAQWGLDFDQPLEPPLSQFQALCLTGPYLLGLLVVEPPYWLLRYIFRFQNNEAVAAGTRKLFIGAGVFGLWFGTLFSFLLFLSKSLTLSSSLLLVFILCSIVVSWHGHRVRLFLLGLLRPGGASPVEMLRILRDELINDLECYRSSSLDNS
;
A
#
# COMPACT_ATOMS: atom_id res chain seq x y z
N MET A 1 -13.31 21.98 -8.18
CA MET A 1 -14.47 21.13 -7.79
C MET A 1 -14.12 19.64 -7.81
N PHE A 2 -13.74 19.07 -8.96
CA PHE A 2 -13.44 17.64 -9.10
C PHE A 2 -12.25 17.16 -8.26
N TYR A 3 -11.13 17.89 -8.24
CA TYR A 3 -9.98 17.58 -7.36
C TYR A 3 -10.36 17.57 -5.87
N ARG A 4 -11.18 18.52 -5.41
CA ARG A 4 -11.68 18.55 -4.01
C ARG A 4 -12.52 17.32 -3.68
N PHE A 5 -13.35 16.85 -4.62
CA PHE A 5 -14.07 15.59 -4.47
C PHE A 5 -13.10 14.40 -4.37
N LEU A 6 -12.10 14.32 -5.25
CA LEU A 6 -11.08 13.28 -5.20
C LEU A 6 -10.28 13.30 -3.90
N ARG A 7 -10.01 14.48 -3.34
CA ARG A 7 -9.35 14.61 -2.04
C ARG A 7 -10.23 14.13 -0.89
N SER A 8 -11.51 14.48 -0.88
CA SER A 8 -12.47 13.92 0.08
C SER A 8 -12.57 12.40 -0.03
N LEU A 9 -12.56 11.88 -1.26
CA LEU A 9 -12.50 10.45 -1.52
C LEU A 9 -11.18 9.85 -1.01
N ALA A 10 -10.03 10.50 -1.22
CA ALA A 10 -8.74 10.04 -0.70
C ALA A 10 -8.73 9.96 0.83
N LEU A 11 -9.30 10.96 1.52
CA LEU A 11 -9.45 10.96 2.97
C LEU A 11 -10.35 9.83 3.47
N PHE A 12 -11.46 9.58 2.77
CA PHE A 12 -12.36 8.47 3.08
C PHE A 12 -11.69 7.11 2.84
N LEU A 13 -11.07 6.92 1.68
CA LEU A 13 -10.35 5.70 1.32
C LEU A 13 -9.20 5.43 2.28
N ARG A 14 -8.47 6.46 2.73
CA ARG A 14 -7.42 6.33 3.74
C ARG A 14 -7.92 5.63 5.01
N GLY A 15 -9.07 6.04 5.55
CA GLY A 15 -9.65 5.42 6.76
C GLY A 15 -10.20 4.01 6.55
N HIS A 16 -10.51 3.65 5.30
CA HIS A 16 -11.01 2.32 4.96
C HIS A 16 -9.89 1.32 4.67
N PHE A 17 -8.88 1.77 3.91
CA PHE A 17 -7.75 0.97 3.44
C PHE A 17 -6.65 0.77 4.47
N PHE A 18 -6.48 1.70 5.41
CA PHE A 18 -5.44 1.63 6.42
C PHE A 18 -6.06 1.58 7.82
N SER A 19 -5.56 0.67 8.66
CA SER A 19 -5.91 0.66 10.09
C SER A 19 -5.31 1.86 10.81
N ARG A 20 -4.15 2.33 10.35
CA ARG A 20 -3.46 3.51 10.87
C ARG A 20 -2.68 4.21 9.75
N CYS A 21 -2.83 5.52 9.66
CA CYS A 21 -2.03 6.38 8.79
C CYS A 21 -1.30 7.39 9.68
N SER A 22 0.00 7.21 9.86
CA SER A 22 0.84 8.08 10.69
C SER A 22 1.57 9.09 9.82
N VAL A 23 1.63 10.34 10.26
CA VAL A 23 2.42 11.40 9.63
C VAL A 23 3.48 11.85 10.63
N ILE A 24 4.75 11.76 10.24
CA ILE A 24 5.91 12.15 11.05
C ILE A 24 6.52 13.40 10.40
N GLY A 25 6.82 14.40 11.23
CA GLY A 25 7.22 15.73 10.77
C GLY A 25 6.04 16.60 10.37
N GLU A 26 6.30 17.89 10.19
CA GLU A 26 5.30 18.83 9.67
C GLU A 26 5.48 19.00 8.17
N PRO A 27 4.40 19.12 7.38
CA PRO A 27 4.47 19.42 5.96
C PRO A 27 5.02 20.84 5.76
N PRO A 28 6.27 21.01 5.31
CA PRO A 28 6.86 22.32 5.13
C PRO A 28 6.44 22.93 3.80
N CYS A 29 6.71 24.23 3.63
CA CYS A 29 6.45 24.96 2.38
C CYS A 29 4.96 25.06 2.03
N GLU A 30 4.10 25.40 3.00
CA GLU A 30 2.64 25.53 2.76
C GLU A 30 2.30 26.68 1.79
N ASP A 31 3.07 27.77 1.79
CA ASP A 31 2.71 29.02 1.09
C ASP A 31 3.49 29.32 -0.22
N GLY A 32 4.53 28.55 -0.53
CA GLY A 32 5.42 28.75 -1.69
C GLY A 32 5.33 27.64 -2.76
N PRO A 33 5.97 27.76 -3.92
CA PRO A 33 6.06 26.66 -4.89
C PRO A 33 6.74 25.44 -4.28
N VAL A 34 6.12 24.26 -4.38
CA VAL A 34 6.68 23.03 -3.80
C VAL A 34 6.71 21.90 -4.82
N ILE A 35 7.80 21.15 -4.84
CA ILE A 35 7.92 19.87 -5.52
C ILE A 35 8.04 18.78 -4.45
N VAL A 36 6.96 18.04 -4.25
CA VAL A 36 6.90 16.87 -3.37
C VAL A 36 7.51 15.67 -4.09
N VAL A 37 8.51 15.06 -3.47
CA VAL A 37 9.21 13.88 -3.99
C VAL A 37 9.14 12.76 -2.97
N ALA A 38 8.69 11.58 -3.40
CA ALA A 38 8.57 10.41 -2.53
C ALA A 38 9.05 9.13 -3.20
N ASN A 39 9.43 8.13 -2.40
CA ASN A 39 9.57 6.76 -2.90
C ASN A 39 8.21 6.22 -3.38
N HIS A 40 8.21 5.20 -4.23
CA HIS A 40 6.99 4.73 -4.90
C HIS A 40 6.66 3.23 -4.71
N PRO A 41 6.47 2.78 -3.46
CA PRO A 41 6.12 1.39 -3.19
C PRO A 41 4.82 0.97 -3.89
N ASN A 42 3.77 1.81 -3.90
CA ASN A 42 2.47 1.50 -4.50
C ASN A 42 2.06 2.46 -5.61
N TYR A 43 1.91 1.93 -6.83
CA TYR A 43 1.54 2.70 -8.02
C TYR A 43 0.30 3.60 -7.87
N PHE A 44 -0.66 3.20 -7.03
CA PHE A 44 -1.93 3.89 -6.90
C PHE A 44 -2.11 4.58 -5.56
N LEU A 45 -1.91 3.86 -4.45
CA LEU A 45 -2.21 4.36 -3.12
C LEU A 45 -1.30 5.53 -2.73
N ASP A 46 -0.05 5.56 -3.22
CA ASP A 46 0.91 6.61 -2.89
C ASP A 46 0.41 8.01 -3.31
N PRO A 47 -0.05 8.25 -4.56
CA PRO A 47 -0.70 9.51 -4.92
C PRO A 47 -1.88 9.92 -4.03
N PHE A 48 -2.77 8.98 -3.65
CA PHE A 48 -3.90 9.30 -2.77
C PHE A 48 -3.45 9.66 -1.36
N LEU A 49 -2.44 8.95 -0.84
CA LEU A 49 -1.88 9.25 0.46
C LEU A 49 -1.30 10.67 0.48
N LEU A 50 -0.50 11.04 -0.51
CA LEU A 50 0.02 12.40 -0.64
C LEU A 50 -1.11 13.43 -0.75
N ALA A 51 -2.09 13.21 -1.63
CA ALA A 51 -3.25 14.11 -1.75
C ALA A 51 -4.08 14.23 -0.46
N SER A 52 -4.08 13.20 0.39
CA SER A 52 -4.81 13.18 1.66
C SER A 52 -4.10 13.94 2.80
N VAL A 53 -2.77 14.00 2.77
CA VAL A 53 -1.96 14.61 3.84
C VAL A 53 -1.71 16.10 3.57
N PHE A 54 -1.53 16.48 2.31
CA PHE A 54 -1.30 17.89 1.97
C PHE A 54 -2.60 18.72 1.99
N ARG A 55 -2.50 19.94 2.53
CA ARG A 55 -3.62 20.89 2.59
C ARG A 55 -3.88 21.62 1.29
N ARG A 56 -2.85 21.76 0.45
CA ARG A 56 -2.87 22.43 -0.85
C ARG A 56 -3.19 21.48 -2.00
N GLU A 57 -3.44 22.05 -3.17
CA GLU A 57 -3.58 21.27 -4.40
C GLU A 57 -2.21 20.79 -4.90
N LEU A 58 -2.16 19.51 -5.25
CA LEU A 58 -1.00 18.85 -5.85
C LEU A 58 -1.33 18.41 -7.28
N PHE A 59 -0.44 18.74 -8.21
CA PHE A 59 -0.42 18.21 -9.56
C PHE A 59 0.54 17.03 -9.64
N PHE A 60 0.06 15.86 -10.07
CA PHE A 60 0.84 14.64 -10.10
C PHE A 60 1.40 14.35 -11.49
N LEU A 61 2.68 14.02 -11.57
CA LEU A 61 3.28 13.54 -12.81
C LEU A 61 3.03 12.04 -12.98
N ALA A 62 2.39 11.65 -14.08
CA ALA A 62 1.98 10.28 -14.34
C ALA A 62 2.39 9.79 -15.74
N LYS A 63 2.44 8.48 -15.91
CA LYS A 63 2.85 7.85 -17.17
C LYS A 63 1.98 8.32 -18.34
N SER A 64 2.61 8.79 -19.42
CA SER A 64 1.89 9.29 -20.60
C SER A 64 0.95 8.27 -21.24
N THR A 65 1.25 6.97 -21.14
CA THR A 65 0.40 5.89 -21.69
C THR A 65 -0.96 5.79 -21.02
N LEU A 66 -1.16 6.43 -19.86
CA LEU A 66 -2.48 6.54 -19.23
C LEU A 66 -3.37 7.57 -19.95
N PHE A 67 -2.80 8.50 -20.70
CA PHE A 67 -3.51 9.58 -21.36
C PHE A 67 -3.90 9.17 -22.78
N THR A 68 -5.15 8.71 -22.91
CA THR A 68 -5.81 8.41 -24.17
C THR A 68 -6.86 9.49 -24.46
N SER A 69 -7.44 9.52 -25.66
CA SER A 69 -8.52 10.47 -26.00
C SER A 69 -9.71 10.40 -25.04
N ILE A 70 -9.95 9.24 -24.42
CA ILE A 70 -11.05 9.00 -23.49
C ILE A 70 -10.65 9.37 -22.05
N THR A 71 -9.44 8.99 -21.62
CA THR A 71 -9.00 9.15 -20.21
C THR A 71 -8.38 10.53 -19.93
N SER A 72 -7.81 11.19 -20.94
CA SER A 72 -7.08 12.46 -20.79
C SER A 72 -7.91 13.58 -20.13
N PRO A 73 -9.18 13.83 -20.50
CA PRO A 73 -9.98 14.88 -19.84
C PRO A 73 -10.14 14.64 -18.34
N LEU A 74 -10.42 13.39 -17.96
CA LEU A 74 -10.61 13.00 -16.56
C LEU A 74 -9.30 13.09 -15.76
N LEU A 75 -8.20 12.61 -16.31
CA LEU A 75 -6.88 12.66 -15.66
C LEU A 75 -6.41 14.10 -15.47
N ARG A 76 -6.63 14.98 -16.45
CA ARG A 76 -6.31 16.41 -16.33
C ARG A 76 -7.19 17.09 -15.28
N ALA A 77 -8.49 16.77 -15.24
CA ALA A 77 -9.39 17.26 -14.19
C ALA A 77 -8.95 16.80 -12.79
N ALA A 78 -8.32 15.62 -12.68
CA ALA A 78 -7.74 15.09 -11.46
C ALA A 78 -6.34 15.69 -11.12
N HIS A 79 -5.89 16.69 -11.87
CA HIS A 79 -4.57 17.32 -11.74
C HIS A 79 -3.39 16.39 -12.08
N LEU A 80 -3.56 15.45 -13.02
CA LEU A 80 -2.46 14.66 -13.54
C LEU A 80 -1.86 15.29 -14.80
N LEU A 81 -0.53 15.33 -14.85
CA LEU A 81 0.28 15.78 -15.99
C LEU A 81 1.03 14.59 -16.61
N PRO A 82 1.01 14.41 -17.95
CA PRO A 82 1.66 13.28 -18.60
C PRO A 82 3.18 13.43 -18.61
N VAL A 83 3.93 12.36 -18.33
CA VAL A 83 5.40 12.31 -18.46
C VAL A 83 5.79 11.19 -19.42
N TYR A 84 6.68 11.51 -20.37
CA TYR A 84 7.16 10.58 -21.38
C TYR A 84 8.53 10.02 -21.00
N ARG A 85 8.57 8.73 -20.62
CA ARG A 85 9.80 8.04 -20.21
C ARG A 85 10.55 7.47 -21.41
N MET A 86 11.86 7.25 -21.26
CA MET A 86 12.69 6.62 -22.31
C MET A 86 12.19 5.23 -22.70
N GLN A 87 11.73 4.46 -21.72
CA GLN A 87 11.36 3.06 -21.85
C GLN A 87 10.01 2.86 -22.56
N ASP A 88 9.19 3.90 -22.72
CA ASP A 88 7.84 3.79 -23.27
C ASP A 88 7.78 3.98 -24.80
N GLY A 89 8.90 4.31 -25.45
CA GLY A 89 8.96 4.58 -26.90
C GLY A 89 8.19 5.83 -27.35
N GLY A 90 8.30 6.19 -28.64
CA GLY A 90 7.45 7.19 -29.30
C GLY A 90 8.15 8.41 -29.91
N GLU A 91 7.56 8.94 -30.99
CA GLU A 91 8.04 10.11 -31.74
C GLU A 91 7.81 11.44 -31.00
N ASN A 92 8.69 12.42 -31.27
CA ASN A 92 8.65 13.78 -30.72
C ASN A 92 8.66 13.87 -29.18
N ARG A 93 9.27 12.88 -28.51
CA ARG A 93 9.34 12.82 -27.04
C ARG A 93 10.02 14.04 -26.42
N ALA A 94 11.11 14.54 -27.02
CA ALA A 94 11.83 15.68 -26.49
C ALA A 94 10.94 16.93 -26.43
N GLU A 95 10.17 17.17 -27.49
CA GLU A 95 9.21 18.28 -27.57
C GLU A 95 8.08 18.11 -26.57
N LYS A 96 7.49 16.91 -26.48
CA LYS A 96 6.43 16.63 -25.51
C LYS A 96 6.89 16.81 -24.07
N ASN A 97 8.11 16.40 -23.72
CA ASN A 97 8.65 16.63 -22.38
C ASN A 97 8.93 18.11 -22.10
N ARG A 98 9.36 18.90 -23.11
CA ARG A 98 9.48 20.36 -22.95
C ARG A 98 8.15 21.00 -22.60
N GLN A 99 7.07 20.62 -23.28
CA GLN A 99 5.72 21.13 -23.00
C GLN A 99 5.26 20.79 -21.58
N VAL A 100 5.56 19.58 -21.11
CA VAL A 100 5.27 19.16 -19.73
C VAL A 100 6.07 19.95 -18.72
N PHE A 101 7.36 20.20 -18.99
CA PHE A 101 8.20 21.03 -18.13
C PHE A 101 7.67 22.46 -18.05
N ALA A 102 7.29 23.06 -19.19
CA ALA A 102 6.66 24.36 -19.22
C ALA A 102 5.35 24.39 -18.38
N SER A 103 4.50 23.36 -18.50
CA SER A 103 3.29 23.25 -17.67
C SER A 103 3.63 23.12 -16.18
N VAL A 104 4.69 22.39 -15.82
CA VAL A 104 5.13 22.26 -14.43
C VAL A 104 5.61 23.62 -13.89
N ILE A 105 6.39 24.36 -14.67
CA ILE A 105 6.90 25.69 -14.31
C ILE A 105 5.73 26.67 -14.10
N GLU A 106 4.77 26.73 -15.03
CA GLU A 106 3.56 27.57 -14.91
C GLU A 106 2.80 27.28 -13.60
N LYS A 107 2.72 26.01 -13.20
CA LYS A 107 2.07 25.61 -11.95
C LYS A 107 2.88 25.99 -10.72
N LEU A 108 4.21 25.94 -10.78
CA LEU A 108 5.07 26.43 -9.70
C LEU A 108 4.98 27.96 -9.57
N GLU A 109 4.97 28.70 -10.68
CA GLU A 109 4.77 30.16 -10.71
C GLU A 109 3.40 30.57 -10.14
N ALA A 110 2.37 29.76 -10.39
CA ALA A 110 1.06 29.90 -9.75
C ALA A 110 1.04 29.50 -8.25
N ARG A 111 2.20 29.24 -7.64
CA ARG A 111 2.37 28.80 -6.25
C ARG A 111 1.54 27.57 -5.91
N THR A 112 1.45 26.61 -6.83
CA THR A 112 0.83 25.30 -6.58
C THR A 112 1.88 24.24 -6.27
N GLY A 113 1.44 23.06 -5.82
CA GLY A 113 2.34 21.94 -5.55
C GLY A 113 2.43 20.98 -6.71
N ILE A 114 3.62 20.47 -6.99
CA ILE A 114 3.87 19.37 -7.90
C ILE A 114 4.25 18.15 -7.08
N ALA A 115 3.74 16.97 -7.41
CA ALA A 115 4.08 15.72 -6.74
C ALA A 115 4.55 14.69 -7.76
N LEU A 116 5.68 14.04 -7.47
CA LEU A 116 6.24 13.02 -8.36
C LEU A 116 7.05 11.97 -7.60
N PHE A 117 7.23 10.84 -8.27
CA PHE A 117 7.98 9.70 -7.77
C PHE A 117 9.25 9.53 -8.62
N PRO A 118 10.44 9.95 -8.14
CA PRO A 118 11.58 10.17 -9.00
C PRO A 118 12.28 8.86 -9.43
N GLU A 119 12.04 7.73 -8.76
CA GLU A 119 12.40 6.38 -9.24
C GLU A 119 11.83 6.11 -10.64
N GLY A 120 10.63 6.65 -10.88
CA GLY A 120 9.87 6.42 -12.08
C GLY A 120 9.52 4.95 -12.28
N ILE A 121 9.57 4.10 -11.27
CA ILE A 121 8.99 2.75 -11.26
C ILE A 121 8.20 2.61 -9.96
N SER A 122 7.40 1.56 -9.84
CA SER A 122 6.82 1.16 -8.57
C SER A 122 7.16 -0.32 -8.40
N ALA A 123 7.86 -0.66 -7.32
CA ALA A 123 8.48 -1.98 -7.16
C ALA A 123 7.86 -2.83 -6.04
N GLY A 124 7.00 -2.29 -5.18
CA GLY A 124 6.46 -3.02 -4.02
C GLY A 124 7.50 -3.45 -2.97
N GLU A 125 8.78 -3.25 -3.24
CA GLU A 125 9.90 -3.45 -2.34
C GLU A 125 10.02 -2.27 -1.35
N ARG A 126 10.56 -2.54 -0.15
CA ARG A 126 10.84 -1.52 0.88
C ARG A 126 12.25 -0.92 0.70
N LYS A 127 12.57 -0.49 -0.51
CA LYS A 127 13.87 0.09 -0.88
C LYS A 127 13.69 1.24 -1.86
N LEU A 128 14.55 2.25 -1.78
CA LEU A 128 14.62 3.30 -2.79
C LEU A 128 15.45 2.83 -3.99
N HIS A 129 14.83 2.77 -5.17
CA HIS A 129 15.59 2.58 -6.40
C HIS A 129 16.30 3.86 -6.84
N PRO A 130 17.34 3.76 -7.71
CA PRO A 130 17.99 4.93 -8.26
C PRO A 130 17.00 5.91 -8.88
N ILE A 131 17.08 7.17 -8.46
CA ILE A 131 16.14 8.20 -8.89
C ILE A 131 16.60 8.89 -10.18
N LYS A 132 15.64 9.43 -10.94
CA LYS A 132 15.88 10.17 -12.18
C LYS A 132 16.01 11.66 -11.92
N THR A 133 16.75 12.35 -12.78
CA THR A 133 17.04 13.79 -12.68
C THR A 133 15.86 14.72 -13.00
N GLY A 134 14.69 14.17 -13.33
CA GLY A 134 13.53 14.96 -13.80
C GLY A 134 13.10 16.03 -12.82
N ALA A 135 12.97 15.70 -11.53
CA ALA A 135 12.60 16.64 -10.47
C ALA A 135 13.55 17.84 -10.43
N SER A 136 14.85 17.55 -10.32
CA SER A 136 15.92 18.55 -10.23
C SER A 136 15.95 19.46 -11.45
N ARG A 137 15.77 18.91 -12.65
CA ARG A 137 15.74 19.69 -13.89
C ARG A 137 14.55 20.66 -13.93
N MET A 138 13.35 20.20 -13.60
CA MET A 138 12.16 21.07 -13.56
C MET A 138 12.30 22.15 -12.49
N ALA A 139 12.83 21.80 -11.32
CA ALA A 139 13.05 22.73 -10.21
C ALA A 139 14.03 23.85 -10.57
N LEU A 140 15.21 23.48 -11.08
CA LEU A 140 16.26 24.42 -11.46
C LEU A 140 15.86 25.27 -12.66
N GLU A 141 15.13 24.70 -13.63
CA GLU A 141 14.63 25.44 -14.78
C GLU A 141 13.56 26.47 -14.37
N ALA A 142 12.66 26.11 -13.45
CA ALA A 142 11.68 27.06 -12.90
C ALA A 142 12.36 28.24 -12.19
N GLU A 143 13.36 27.96 -11.35
CA GLU A 143 14.12 29.01 -10.68
C GLU A 143 14.94 29.83 -11.66
N ALA A 144 15.62 29.21 -12.63
CA ALA A 144 16.42 29.93 -13.61
C ALA A 144 15.58 30.89 -14.47
N GLN A 145 14.35 30.52 -14.83
CA GLN A 145 13.42 31.40 -15.55
C GLN A 145 12.93 32.58 -14.70
N ASN A 146 13.02 32.46 -13.37
CA ASN A 146 12.58 33.45 -12.39
C ASN A 146 13.75 34.03 -11.58
N GLU A 147 14.96 34.02 -12.14
CA GLU A 147 16.19 34.59 -11.54
C GLU A 147 16.51 34.07 -10.12
N PHE A 148 16.12 32.83 -9.81
CA PHE A 148 16.24 32.19 -8.50
C PHE A 148 15.48 32.92 -7.37
N SER A 149 14.38 33.61 -7.72
CA SER A 149 13.52 34.34 -6.78
C SER A 149 12.15 33.69 -6.56
N LEU A 150 11.86 32.60 -7.26
CA LEU A 150 10.55 31.94 -7.20
C LEU A 150 10.33 31.25 -5.85
N GLY A 151 11.40 30.77 -5.22
CA GLY A 151 11.36 30.12 -3.90
C GLY A 151 10.84 28.69 -3.96
N VAL A 152 11.20 27.97 -5.02
CA VAL A 152 10.89 26.55 -5.21
C VAL A 152 11.56 25.74 -4.11
N CYS A 153 10.73 25.02 -3.37
CA CYS A 153 11.12 24.13 -2.30
C CYS A 153 10.89 22.68 -2.75
N ILE A 154 11.87 21.81 -2.56
CA ILE A 154 11.66 20.37 -2.72
C ILE A 154 11.38 19.76 -1.35
N GLN A 155 10.30 18.99 -1.26
CA GLN A 155 9.88 18.29 -0.06
C GLN A 155 10.08 16.78 -0.21
N PRO A 156 11.14 16.20 0.40
CA PRO A 156 11.33 14.75 0.44
C PRO A 156 10.35 14.08 1.41
N ILE A 157 9.80 12.93 1.00
CA ILE A 157 8.90 12.12 1.82
C ILE A 157 9.23 10.64 1.69
N GLY A 158 9.29 9.95 2.83
CA GLY A 158 9.32 8.50 2.88
C GLY A 158 7.94 7.92 3.14
N ILE A 159 7.45 7.07 2.24
CA ILE A 159 6.24 6.27 2.38
C ILE A 159 6.67 4.86 2.77
N THR A 160 6.30 4.45 3.99
CA THR A 160 6.60 3.12 4.52
C THR A 160 5.31 2.38 4.84
N TYR A 161 5.04 1.30 4.10
CA TYR A 161 3.95 0.38 4.40
C TYR A 161 4.41 -0.67 5.41
N ALA A 162 3.63 -0.87 6.47
CA ALA A 162 3.88 -1.96 7.41
C ALA A 162 3.73 -3.32 6.74
N ARG A 163 2.79 -3.50 5.81
CA ARG A 163 2.77 -4.65 4.88
C ARG A 163 2.24 -4.25 3.52
N PHE A 164 3.05 -4.50 2.49
CA PHE A 164 2.72 -4.17 1.11
C PHE A 164 1.66 -5.12 0.56
N GLY A 165 0.64 -4.59 -0.11
CA GLY A 165 -0.42 -5.38 -0.76
C GLY A 165 -1.52 -5.94 0.15
N GLN A 166 -1.45 -5.72 1.47
CA GLN A 166 -2.47 -6.16 2.42
C GLN A 166 -3.49 -5.05 2.72
N PHE A 167 -4.77 -5.41 2.74
CA PHE A 167 -5.85 -4.51 3.14
C PHE A 167 -5.83 -4.26 4.66
N ARG A 168 -6.09 -3.02 5.08
CA ARG A 168 -6.07 -2.57 6.50
C ARG A 168 -4.72 -2.69 7.21
N SER A 169 -3.61 -2.74 6.46
CA SER A 169 -2.28 -2.53 7.05
C SER A 169 -2.08 -1.08 7.50
N SER A 170 -0.99 -0.78 8.19
CA SER A 170 -0.64 0.60 8.54
C SER A 170 0.36 1.20 7.54
N VAL A 171 0.30 2.51 7.38
CA VAL A 171 1.22 3.28 6.53
C VAL A 171 1.74 4.50 7.29
N THR A 172 3.03 4.78 7.13
CA THR A 172 3.68 5.96 7.70
C THR A 172 4.22 6.83 6.58
N LEU A 173 3.93 8.12 6.64
CA LEU A 173 4.52 9.16 5.80
C LEU A 173 5.48 9.98 6.67
N SER A 174 6.77 9.95 6.37
CA SER A 174 7.79 10.72 7.07
C SER A 174 8.27 11.88 6.21
N PHE A 175 8.14 13.10 6.72
CA PHE A 175 8.53 14.33 6.04
C PHE A 175 9.98 14.67 6.36
N GLY A 176 10.81 14.72 5.31
CA GLY A 176 12.20 15.15 5.40
C GLY A 176 12.35 16.67 5.47
N ARG A 177 13.58 17.12 5.71
CA ARG A 177 13.89 18.55 5.69
C ARG A 177 13.70 19.10 4.26
N PRO A 178 13.05 20.27 4.09
CA PRO A 178 12.96 20.96 2.81
C PRO A 178 14.32 21.28 2.22
N ILE A 179 14.42 21.14 0.90
CA ILE A 179 15.59 21.51 0.12
C ILE A 179 15.24 22.77 -0.67
N SER A 180 15.94 23.88 -0.39
CA SER A 180 15.82 25.12 -1.15
C SER A 180 16.55 24.97 -2.48
N VAL A 181 15.85 25.18 -3.59
CA VAL A 181 16.47 25.09 -4.93
C VAL A 181 17.42 26.26 -5.18
N ALA A 182 17.16 27.41 -4.54
CA ALA A 182 18.01 28.60 -4.62
C ALA A 182 19.45 28.35 -4.12
N ASP A 183 19.64 27.38 -3.23
CA ASP A 183 20.95 27.01 -2.68
C ASP A 183 21.89 26.44 -3.77
N PHE A 184 21.33 25.99 -4.90
CA PHE A 184 22.07 25.43 -6.04
C PHE A 184 22.32 26.45 -7.16
N ARG A 185 21.99 27.74 -6.95
CA ARG A 185 22.10 28.81 -7.95
C ARG A 185 23.52 28.97 -8.51
N GLU A 186 24.51 29.08 -7.64
CA GLU A 186 25.91 29.31 -8.04
C GLU A 186 26.44 28.14 -8.88
N GLU A 187 26.14 26.92 -8.45
CA GLU A 187 26.50 25.72 -9.20
C GLU A 187 25.75 25.66 -10.54
N TYR A 188 24.49 26.09 -10.60
CA TYR A 188 23.73 26.09 -11.85
C TYR A 188 24.33 27.06 -12.89
N HIS A 189 24.77 28.25 -12.46
CA HIS A 189 25.41 29.22 -13.34
C HIS A 189 26.80 28.77 -13.84
N SER A 190 27.55 28.05 -13.02
CA SER A 190 28.89 27.56 -13.38
C SER A 190 28.86 26.23 -14.14
N ASN A 191 28.03 25.28 -13.72
CA ASN A 191 27.90 23.95 -14.28
C ASN A 191 26.47 23.41 -14.08
N GLN A 192 25.59 23.69 -15.04
CA GLN A 192 24.20 23.20 -15.02
C GLN A 192 24.06 21.69 -14.79
N ARG A 193 24.97 20.87 -15.36
CA ARG A 193 24.94 19.41 -15.16
C ARG A 193 25.32 19.03 -13.74
N GLY A 194 26.31 19.71 -13.16
CA GLY A 194 26.72 19.56 -11.76
C GLY A 194 25.58 19.88 -10.81
N ALA A 195 24.95 21.04 -10.97
CA ALA A 195 23.80 21.45 -10.14
C ALA A 195 22.64 20.45 -10.20
N VAL A 196 22.31 19.94 -11.39
CA VAL A 196 21.28 18.90 -11.53
C VAL A 196 21.67 17.63 -10.78
N GLN A 197 22.94 17.20 -10.85
CA GLN A 197 23.42 16.03 -10.13
C GLN A 197 23.44 16.24 -8.61
N ALA A 198 23.94 17.38 -8.14
CA ALA A 198 24.00 17.75 -6.73
C ALA A 198 22.60 17.85 -6.10
N LEU A 199 21.66 18.49 -6.80
CA LEU A 199 20.28 18.55 -6.34
C LEU A 199 19.62 17.17 -6.36
N THR A 200 19.85 16.36 -7.40
CA THR A 200 19.32 14.98 -7.45
C THR A 200 19.86 14.14 -6.29
N PHE A 201 21.15 14.24 -6.00
CA PHE A 201 21.76 13.55 -4.86
C PHE A 201 21.13 14.00 -3.53
N SER A 202 20.93 15.30 -3.34
CA SER A 202 20.30 15.86 -2.15
C SER A 202 18.86 15.36 -1.97
N ILE A 203 18.09 15.28 -3.07
CA ILE A 203 16.75 14.68 -3.07
C ILE A 203 16.80 13.21 -2.67
N GLU A 204 17.73 12.45 -3.24
CA GLU A 204 17.85 11.01 -2.97
C GLU A 204 18.16 10.74 -1.50
N GLN A 205 19.12 11.47 -0.92
CA GLN A 205 19.42 11.38 0.51
C GLN A 205 18.23 11.82 1.35
N GLY A 206 17.59 12.93 0.98
CA GLY A 206 16.41 13.43 1.65
C GLY A 206 15.25 12.43 1.68
N ILE A 207 15.06 11.60 0.64
CA ILE A 207 14.05 10.52 0.67
C ILE A 207 14.57 9.33 1.49
N ARG A 208 15.84 8.94 1.29
CA ARG A 208 16.46 7.77 1.94
C ARG A 208 16.43 7.88 3.46
N GLU A 209 16.68 9.07 4.01
CA GLU A 209 16.61 9.33 5.45
C GLU A 209 15.18 9.17 6.03
N GLN A 210 14.15 9.21 5.18
CA GLN A 210 12.75 9.17 5.58
C GLN A 210 12.12 7.79 5.39
N ILE A 211 12.80 6.89 4.70
CA ILE A 211 12.38 5.51 4.55
C ILE A 211 13.17 4.64 5.52
N VAL A 212 12.48 3.69 6.11
CA VAL A 212 13.18 2.58 6.76
C VAL A 212 13.43 1.58 5.65
N GLU A 213 14.65 1.56 5.10
CA GLU A 213 15.08 0.43 4.28
C GLU A 213 15.09 -0.81 5.18
N VAL A 214 14.24 -1.76 4.85
CA VAL A 214 14.10 -3.02 5.61
C VAL A 214 14.83 -4.07 4.80
N ASP A 215 16.00 -4.48 5.28
CA ASP A 215 16.71 -5.63 4.72
C ASP A 215 15.85 -6.90 4.86
N GLU A 216 16.09 -7.89 4.00
CA GLU A 216 15.39 -9.19 4.03
C GLU A 216 15.36 -9.82 5.44
N ASP A 217 16.38 -9.58 6.26
CA ASP A 217 16.54 -10.07 7.63
C ASP A 217 15.47 -9.53 8.55
N ARG A 218 15.11 -8.26 8.36
CA ARG A 218 14.12 -7.58 9.17
C ARG A 218 12.72 -7.98 8.71
N LEU A 219 12.54 -8.33 7.44
CA LEU A 219 11.30 -8.97 6.97
C LEU A 219 11.14 -10.36 7.60
N LEU A 220 12.18 -11.19 7.60
CA LEU A 220 12.17 -12.49 8.27
C LEU A 220 11.94 -12.34 9.78
N ALA A 221 12.52 -11.32 10.42
CA ALA A 221 12.28 -11.00 11.82
C ALA A 221 10.83 -10.61 12.10
N GLU A 222 10.21 -9.83 11.21
CA GLU A 222 8.79 -9.46 11.30
C GLU A 222 7.89 -10.70 11.16
N ASP A 223 8.21 -11.60 10.23
CA ASP A 223 7.46 -12.86 10.04
C ASP A 223 7.57 -13.78 11.26
N ILE A 224 8.78 -13.91 11.82
CA ILE A 224 9.01 -14.68 13.05
C ILE A 224 8.31 -14.03 14.24
N ALA A 225 8.43 -12.71 14.41
CA ALA A 225 7.77 -11.96 15.47
C ALA A 225 6.26 -12.22 15.46
N GLU A 226 5.67 -12.31 14.28
CA GLU A 226 4.25 -12.54 14.11
C GLU A 226 3.82 -13.95 14.52
N ILE A 227 4.61 -14.97 14.18
CA ILE A 227 4.38 -16.35 14.63
C ILE A 227 4.33 -16.38 16.17
N TYR A 228 5.26 -15.70 16.84
CA TYR A 228 5.27 -15.61 18.30
C TYR A 228 4.16 -14.72 18.86
N ALA A 229 3.79 -13.62 18.20
CA ALA A 229 2.71 -12.74 18.64
C ALA A 229 1.36 -13.48 18.72
N THR A 230 1.14 -14.49 17.87
CA THR A 230 -0.07 -15.34 17.97
C THR A 230 -0.12 -16.25 19.19
N LYS A 231 0.92 -16.27 20.03
CA LYS A 231 0.98 -17.03 21.29
C LYS A 231 0.54 -16.19 22.50
N ASP A 232 0.12 -14.94 22.30
CA ASP A 232 -0.32 -14.02 23.37
C ASP A 232 0.81 -13.69 24.37
N ILE A 233 2.06 -13.80 23.91
CA ILE A 233 3.23 -13.39 24.67
C ILE A 233 3.33 -11.86 24.51
N GLY A 234 3.24 -11.12 25.62
CA GLY A 234 3.15 -9.67 25.60
C GLY A 234 4.32 -8.95 24.90
N ASN A 235 4.18 -7.64 24.71
CA ASN A 235 5.05 -6.73 23.93
C ASN A 235 6.58 -6.70 24.25
N HIS A 236 7.13 -7.60 25.08
CA HIS A 236 8.55 -7.61 25.45
C HIS A 236 9.49 -8.40 24.51
N ASP A 237 9.01 -8.96 23.40
CA ASP A 237 9.81 -9.89 22.58
C ASP A 237 10.46 -9.31 21.31
N LEU A 238 10.35 -8.00 21.02
CA LEU A 238 10.89 -7.43 19.78
C LEU A 238 12.42 -7.62 19.63
N GLU A 239 13.17 -7.52 20.73
CA GLU A 239 14.62 -7.78 20.72
C GLU A 239 14.94 -9.28 20.59
N ARG A 240 14.11 -10.15 21.18
CA ARG A 240 14.22 -11.61 21.05
C ARG A 240 13.98 -12.06 19.60
N PHE A 241 13.08 -11.40 18.88
CA PHE A 241 12.80 -11.70 17.47
C PHE A 241 13.90 -11.24 16.52
N LYS A 242 14.48 -10.06 16.78
CA LYS A 242 15.65 -9.58 16.03
C LYS A 242 16.84 -10.52 16.21
N GLU A 243 17.07 -11.03 17.42
CA GLU A 243 18.15 -12.00 17.71
C GLU A 243 17.99 -13.28 16.88
N ILE A 244 16.80 -13.89 16.87
CA ILE A 244 16.52 -15.13 16.12
C ILE A 244 16.68 -14.93 14.61
N ALA A 245 16.14 -13.84 14.06
CA ALA A 245 16.21 -13.56 12.63
C ALA A 245 17.62 -13.20 12.15
N LEU A 246 18.37 -12.45 12.96
CA LEU A 246 19.77 -12.15 12.71
C LEU A 246 20.62 -13.44 12.73
N HIS A 247 20.30 -14.38 13.64
CA HIS A 247 21.00 -15.67 13.75
C HIS A 247 20.71 -16.62 12.58
N LEU A 248 19.45 -16.74 12.14
CA LEU A 248 19.09 -17.55 10.96
C LEU A 248 19.88 -17.16 9.69
N ARG A 249 20.30 -15.91 9.57
CA ARG A 249 21.15 -15.44 8.46
C ARG A 249 22.64 -15.48 8.75
N LYS A 250 23.07 -15.08 9.96
CA LYS A 250 24.51 -15.03 10.33
C LYS A 250 25.12 -16.40 10.60
N ALA A 251 24.31 -17.42 10.84
CA ALA A 251 24.80 -18.78 11.00
C ALA A 251 25.39 -19.29 9.67
N ARG A 252 26.71 -19.08 9.50
CA ARG A 252 27.56 -19.87 8.60
C ARG A 252 27.50 -21.38 8.89
N GLU A 253 26.83 -21.77 9.98
CA GLU A 253 26.75 -23.13 10.51
C GLU A 253 25.43 -23.86 10.24
N ILE A 254 24.34 -23.17 9.81
CA ILE A 254 23.12 -23.88 9.40
C ILE A 254 23.32 -24.37 7.95
N PRO A 255 23.26 -25.69 7.69
CA PRO A 255 23.31 -26.19 6.32
C PRO A 255 22.23 -25.54 5.46
N THR A 256 22.57 -25.10 4.25
CA THR A 256 21.65 -24.42 3.32
C THR A 256 20.32 -25.18 3.14
N SER A 257 20.33 -26.51 3.23
CA SER A 257 19.15 -27.37 3.17
C SER A 257 18.18 -27.19 4.35
N GLU A 258 18.69 -26.97 5.56
CA GLU A 258 17.87 -26.76 6.77
C GLU A 258 17.29 -25.35 6.82
N ARG A 259 18.08 -24.34 6.43
CA ARG A 259 17.58 -22.97 6.27
C ARG A 259 16.38 -22.91 5.32
N ILE A 260 16.53 -23.51 4.14
CA ILE A 260 15.45 -23.60 3.15
C ILE A 260 14.23 -24.35 3.73
N ARG A 261 14.44 -25.34 4.59
CA ARG A 261 13.35 -26.08 5.25
C ARG A 261 12.57 -25.18 6.22
N ILE A 262 13.26 -24.37 7.02
CA ILE A 262 12.62 -23.46 7.99
C ILE A 262 11.86 -22.35 7.26
N GLU A 263 12.49 -21.69 6.29
CA GLU A 263 11.86 -20.66 5.45
C GLU A 263 10.60 -21.22 4.77
N ARG A 264 10.67 -22.45 4.23
CA ARG A 264 9.48 -23.13 3.65
C ARG A 264 8.37 -23.39 4.66
N ARG A 265 8.70 -23.69 5.93
CA ARG A 265 7.69 -23.95 6.97
C ARG A 265 7.08 -22.65 7.49
N ILE A 266 7.86 -21.57 7.62
CA ILE A 266 7.35 -20.22 7.87
C ILE A 266 6.36 -19.86 6.76
N ASP A 267 6.78 -19.99 5.49
CA ASP A 267 5.92 -19.77 4.33
C ASP A 267 4.66 -20.64 4.38
N GLN A 268 4.78 -21.92 4.72
CA GLN A 268 3.65 -22.83 4.81
C GLN A 268 2.66 -22.41 5.90
N PHE A 269 3.16 -22.02 7.08
CA PHE A 269 2.34 -21.53 8.19
C PHE A 269 1.59 -20.26 7.78
N LEU A 270 2.29 -19.26 7.24
CA LEU A 270 1.69 -18.01 6.78
C LEU A 270 0.67 -18.25 5.66
N ARG A 271 0.95 -19.17 4.72
CA ARG A 271 0.01 -19.56 3.65
C ARG A 271 -1.23 -20.27 4.17
N LEU A 272 -1.10 -21.22 5.10
CA LEU A 272 -2.24 -21.93 5.69
C LEU A 272 -3.12 -20.98 6.49
N ARG A 273 -2.48 -20.10 7.28
CA ARG A 273 -3.16 -19.03 8.01
C ARG A 273 -3.95 -18.12 7.07
N ALA A 274 -3.32 -17.68 5.98
CA ALA A 274 -3.97 -16.88 4.94
C ALA A 274 -5.11 -17.64 4.22
N GLN A 275 -4.93 -18.93 3.90
CA GLN A 275 -5.98 -19.78 3.30
C GLN A 275 -7.23 -19.87 4.17
N TRP A 276 -7.07 -19.86 5.49
CA TRP A 276 -8.19 -19.90 6.43
C TRP A 276 -8.76 -18.52 6.74
N GLY A 277 -8.18 -17.45 6.18
CA GLY A 277 -8.65 -16.08 6.37
C GLY A 277 -8.40 -15.54 7.78
N LEU A 278 -7.38 -16.07 8.46
CA LEU A 278 -6.84 -15.54 9.71
C LEU A 278 -5.89 -14.40 9.36
N ASP A 279 -6.41 -13.18 9.26
CA ASP A 279 -5.57 -12.02 9.00
C ASP A 279 -4.63 -11.73 10.19
N PHE A 280 -3.49 -11.15 9.88
CA PHE A 280 -2.42 -10.91 10.83
C PHE A 280 -2.80 -9.82 11.86
N ASP A 281 -2.33 -10.01 13.10
CA ASP A 281 -2.74 -9.38 14.37
C ASP A 281 -4.01 -9.95 15.02
N GLN A 282 -4.78 -10.80 14.31
CA GLN A 282 -5.87 -11.52 14.96
C GLN A 282 -5.30 -12.65 15.82
N PRO A 283 -5.63 -12.69 17.12
CA PRO A 283 -5.27 -13.84 17.94
C PRO A 283 -5.85 -15.10 17.31
N LEU A 284 -5.21 -16.23 17.55
CA LEU A 284 -5.80 -17.54 17.28
C LEU A 284 -6.95 -17.77 18.27
N GLU A 285 -8.02 -16.99 18.10
CA GLU A 285 -9.20 -16.98 18.95
C GLU A 285 -9.92 -18.32 18.85
N PRO A 286 -10.52 -18.76 19.96
CA PRO A 286 -11.39 -19.93 19.92
C PRO A 286 -12.59 -19.70 18.97
N PRO A 287 -13.13 -20.77 18.38
CA PRO A 287 -14.35 -20.69 17.59
C PRO A 287 -15.50 -20.06 18.41
N LEU A 288 -16.51 -19.54 17.72
CA LEU A 288 -17.69 -18.98 18.37
C LEU A 288 -18.34 -20.00 19.31
N SER A 289 -18.86 -19.52 20.44
CA SER A 289 -19.77 -20.34 21.25
C SER A 289 -20.99 -20.75 20.43
N GLN A 290 -21.66 -21.84 20.81
CA GLN A 290 -22.85 -22.32 20.10
C GLN A 290 -23.93 -21.24 19.97
N PHE A 291 -24.12 -20.42 21.02
CA PHE A 291 -25.07 -19.31 21.00
C PHE A 291 -24.67 -18.21 19.99
N GLN A 292 -23.42 -17.76 20.01
CA GLN A 292 -22.93 -16.77 19.05
C GLN A 292 -22.99 -17.28 17.61
N ALA A 293 -22.67 -18.55 17.40
CA ALA A 293 -22.77 -19.18 16.10
C ALA A 293 -24.22 -19.21 15.61
N LEU A 294 -25.19 -19.53 16.46
CA LEU A 294 -26.60 -19.51 16.12
C LEU A 294 -27.06 -18.11 15.67
N CYS A 295 -26.65 -17.06 16.39
CA CYS A 295 -27.00 -15.68 16.07
C CYS A 295 -26.32 -15.16 14.80
N LEU A 296 -25.06 -15.55 14.54
CA LEU A 296 -24.25 -14.98 13.46
C LEU A 296 -24.32 -15.78 12.15
N THR A 297 -24.62 -17.08 12.20
CA THR A 297 -24.63 -17.93 11.00
C THR A 297 -25.69 -17.49 9.99
N GLY A 298 -26.91 -17.15 10.43
CA GLY A 298 -27.97 -16.66 9.54
C GLY A 298 -27.58 -15.39 8.78
N PRO A 299 -27.24 -14.29 9.49
CA PRO A 299 -26.71 -13.06 8.88
C PRO A 299 -25.47 -13.30 8.00
N TYR A 300 -24.56 -14.19 8.42
CA TYR A 300 -23.37 -14.54 7.65
C TYR A 300 -23.72 -15.22 6.32
N LEU A 301 -24.63 -16.21 6.31
CA LEU A 301 -25.07 -16.89 5.09
C LEU A 301 -25.79 -15.93 4.14
N LEU A 302 -26.65 -15.07 4.67
CA LEU A 302 -27.33 -14.03 3.89
C LEU A 302 -26.31 -13.06 3.27
N GLY A 303 -25.32 -12.61 4.06
CA GLY A 303 -24.24 -11.76 3.58
C GLY A 303 -23.38 -12.44 2.51
N LEU A 304 -23.07 -13.73 2.66
CA LEU A 304 -22.33 -14.50 1.65
C LEU A 304 -23.08 -14.55 0.32
N LEU A 305 -24.39 -14.79 0.33
CA LEU A 305 -25.20 -14.81 -0.88
C LEU A 305 -25.16 -13.47 -1.64
N VAL A 306 -25.07 -12.36 -0.90
CA VAL A 306 -25.02 -11.02 -1.47
C VAL A 306 -23.60 -10.69 -1.96
N VAL A 307 -22.56 -11.14 -1.27
CA VAL A 307 -21.18 -10.65 -1.49
C VAL A 307 -20.31 -11.61 -2.30
N GLU A 308 -20.55 -12.92 -2.25
CA GLU A 308 -19.75 -13.90 -3.00
C GLU A 308 -19.90 -13.81 -4.52
N PRO A 309 -21.09 -13.54 -5.12
CA PRO A 309 -21.22 -13.43 -6.57
C PRO A 309 -20.28 -12.40 -7.22
N PRO A 310 -20.20 -11.13 -6.75
CA PRO A 310 -19.24 -10.18 -7.31
C PRO A 310 -17.79 -10.60 -7.06
N TYR A 311 -17.46 -11.21 -5.92
CA TYR A 311 -16.11 -11.76 -5.69
C TYR A 311 -15.75 -12.92 -6.62
N TRP A 312 -16.70 -13.82 -6.92
CA TRP A 312 -16.50 -14.90 -7.88
C TRP A 312 -16.23 -14.34 -9.28
N LEU A 313 -17.03 -13.36 -9.71
CA LEU A 313 -16.84 -12.69 -10.99
C LEU A 313 -15.47 -11.99 -11.06
N LEU A 314 -15.06 -11.30 -10.00
CA LEU A 314 -13.72 -10.68 -9.94
C LEU A 314 -12.62 -11.74 -10.01
N ARG A 315 -12.72 -12.84 -9.25
CA ARG A 315 -11.76 -13.96 -9.31
C ARG A 315 -11.66 -14.52 -10.74
N TYR A 316 -12.79 -14.65 -11.43
CA TYR A 316 -12.82 -15.09 -12.83
C TYR A 316 -12.12 -14.08 -13.77
N ILE A 317 -12.46 -12.79 -13.68
CA ILE A 317 -11.85 -11.72 -14.49
C ILE A 317 -10.33 -11.67 -14.29
N PHE A 318 -9.86 -11.78 -13.05
CA PHE A 318 -8.44 -11.68 -12.72
C PHE A 318 -7.64 -12.96 -12.97
N ARG A 319 -8.28 -14.12 -13.14
CA ARG A 319 -7.59 -15.38 -13.46
C ARG A 319 -6.84 -15.34 -14.79
N PHE A 320 -7.24 -14.45 -15.71
CA PHE A 320 -6.69 -14.33 -17.05
C PHE A 320 -5.73 -13.13 -17.23
N GLN A 321 -5.45 -12.36 -16.18
CA GLN A 321 -4.52 -11.22 -16.26
C GLN A 321 -3.12 -11.59 -15.76
N ASN A 322 -2.08 -11.31 -16.55
CA ASN A 322 -0.69 -11.44 -16.11
C ASN A 322 -0.38 -10.47 -14.95
N ASN A 323 0.14 -11.03 -13.86
CA ASN A 323 0.36 -10.34 -12.59
C ASN A 323 1.66 -9.52 -12.60
N GLU A 324 1.60 -8.26 -13.03
CA GLU A 324 2.43 -7.25 -12.37
C GLU A 324 1.85 -7.04 -10.96
N ALA A 325 2.50 -7.62 -9.94
CA ALA A 325 2.05 -7.63 -8.55
C ALA A 325 1.70 -6.23 -8.03
N VAL A 326 2.46 -5.23 -8.47
CA VAL A 326 2.35 -3.82 -8.09
C VAL A 326 1.05 -3.17 -8.61
N ALA A 327 0.58 -3.53 -9.80
CA ALA A 327 -0.62 -2.96 -10.40
C ALA A 327 -1.88 -3.82 -10.17
N ALA A 328 -1.73 -5.05 -9.66
CA ALA A 328 -2.83 -5.97 -9.42
C ALA A 328 -3.81 -5.47 -8.35
N GLY A 329 -3.32 -4.89 -7.25
CA GLY A 329 -4.18 -4.36 -6.17
C GLY A 329 -5.10 -3.23 -6.65
N THR A 330 -4.56 -2.31 -7.44
CA THR A 330 -5.29 -1.17 -8.02
C THR A 330 -6.34 -1.59 -9.03
N ARG A 331 -5.99 -2.49 -9.95
CA ARG A 331 -6.96 -3.01 -10.94
C ARG A 331 -8.10 -3.74 -10.23
N LYS A 332 -7.77 -4.55 -9.22
CA LYS A 332 -8.76 -5.22 -8.35
C LYS A 332 -9.69 -4.22 -7.69
N LEU A 333 -9.18 -3.07 -7.26
CA LEU A 333 -10.01 -2.04 -6.65
C LEU A 333 -11.00 -1.41 -7.63
N PHE A 334 -10.56 -0.92 -8.80
CA PHE A 334 -11.47 -0.23 -9.72
C PHE A 334 -12.48 -1.15 -10.39
N ILE A 335 -12.00 -2.29 -10.89
CA ILE A 335 -12.87 -3.31 -11.47
C ILE A 335 -13.79 -3.84 -10.36
N GLY A 336 -13.27 -4.01 -9.14
CA GLY A 336 -14.05 -4.33 -7.95
C GLY A 336 -15.17 -3.33 -7.69
N ALA A 337 -14.84 -2.05 -7.54
CA ALA A 337 -15.81 -0.99 -7.28
C ALA A 337 -16.88 -0.92 -8.37
N GLY A 338 -16.50 -1.06 -9.64
CA GLY A 338 -17.44 -1.12 -10.76
C GLY A 338 -18.36 -2.34 -10.69
N VAL A 339 -17.80 -3.53 -10.49
CA VAL A 339 -18.55 -4.80 -10.38
C VAL A 339 -19.51 -4.77 -9.18
N PHE A 340 -19.03 -4.34 -8.01
CA PHE A 340 -19.85 -4.22 -6.80
C PHE A 340 -20.94 -3.15 -6.95
N GLY A 341 -20.62 -1.99 -7.54
CA GLY A 341 -21.59 -0.93 -7.80
C GLY A 341 -22.71 -1.38 -8.73
N LEU A 342 -22.35 -2.04 -9.84
CA LEU A 342 -23.32 -2.64 -10.76
C LEU A 342 -24.15 -3.73 -10.06
N TRP A 343 -23.52 -4.60 -9.29
CA TRP A 343 -24.19 -5.68 -8.56
C TRP A 343 -25.22 -5.16 -7.54
N PHE A 344 -24.86 -4.19 -6.71
CA PHE A 344 -25.80 -3.61 -5.75
C PHE A 344 -26.88 -2.77 -6.45
N GLY A 345 -26.57 -2.12 -7.57
CA GLY A 345 -27.55 -1.42 -8.40
C GLY A 345 -28.58 -2.35 -9.03
N THR A 346 -28.15 -3.50 -9.58
CA THR A 346 -29.06 -4.51 -10.13
C THR A 346 -29.87 -5.18 -9.03
N LEU A 347 -29.24 -5.50 -7.90
CA LEU A 347 -29.93 -6.05 -6.72
C LEU A 347 -31.02 -5.10 -6.22
N PHE A 348 -30.71 -3.81 -6.09
CA PHE A 348 -31.69 -2.79 -5.70
C PHE A 348 -32.82 -2.65 -6.70
N SER A 349 -32.52 -2.64 -8.00
CA SER A 349 -33.52 -2.59 -9.08
C SER A 349 -34.45 -3.81 -9.04
N PHE A 350 -33.90 -4.99 -8.76
CA PHE A 350 -34.67 -6.22 -8.60
C PHE A 350 -35.58 -6.19 -7.35
N LEU A 351 -35.06 -5.70 -6.21
CA LEU A 351 -35.86 -5.51 -5.00
C LEU A 351 -37.00 -4.51 -5.23
N LEU A 352 -36.74 -3.42 -5.94
CA LEU A 352 -37.76 -2.44 -6.34
C LEU A 352 -38.83 -3.05 -7.23
N PHE A 353 -38.42 -3.86 -8.21
CA PHE A 353 -39.35 -4.55 -9.10
C PHE A 353 -40.29 -5.50 -8.34
N LEU A 354 -39.76 -6.27 -7.38
CA LEU A 354 -40.54 -7.22 -6.60
C LEU A 354 -41.45 -6.53 -5.57
N SER A 355 -40.91 -5.59 -4.80
CA SER A 355 -41.64 -4.96 -3.70
C SER A 355 -42.59 -3.86 -4.14
N LYS A 356 -42.35 -3.26 -5.32
CA LYS A 356 -43.00 -2.04 -5.82
C LYS A 356 -42.97 -0.88 -4.81
N SER A 357 -42.04 -0.92 -3.86
CA SER A 357 -41.94 0.05 -2.77
C SER A 357 -40.49 0.46 -2.56
N LEU A 358 -40.25 1.77 -2.65
CA LEU A 358 -38.92 2.35 -2.46
C LEU A 358 -38.42 2.12 -1.03
N THR A 359 -39.27 2.35 -0.03
CA THR A 359 -38.91 2.22 1.39
C THR A 359 -38.56 0.79 1.77
N LEU A 360 -39.35 -0.18 1.30
CA LEU A 360 -39.11 -1.60 1.56
C LEU A 360 -37.82 -2.07 0.87
N SER A 361 -37.59 -1.65 -0.37
CA SER A 361 -36.37 -2.00 -1.12
C SER A 361 -35.11 -1.43 -0.49
N SER A 362 -35.15 -0.16 -0.07
CA SER A 362 -34.02 0.48 0.61
C SER A 362 -33.73 -0.17 1.96
N SER A 363 -34.77 -0.56 2.70
CA SER A 363 -34.63 -1.25 3.99
C SER A 363 -34.02 -2.64 3.83
N LEU A 364 -34.48 -3.42 2.83
CA LEU A 364 -33.93 -4.74 2.52
C LEU A 364 -32.46 -4.66 2.05
N LEU A 365 -32.14 -3.68 1.19
CA LEU A 365 -30.76 -3.45 0.76
C LEU A 365 -29.86 -3.09 1.95
N LEU A 366 -30.34 -2.26 2.89
CA LEU A 366 -29.62 -1.93 4.10
C LEU A 366 -29.35 -3.19 4.96
N VAL A 367 -30.34 -4.06 5.13
CA VAL A 367 -30.17 -5.35 5.84
C VAL A 367 -29.10 -6.20 5.15
N PHE A 368 -29.12 -6.30 3.82
CA PHE A 368 -28.08 -7.01 3.07
C PHE A 368 -26.68 -6.42 3.27
N ILE A 369 -26.55 -5.09 3.29
CA ILE A 369 -25.28 -4.41 3.58
C ILE A 369 -24.82 -4.72 5.00
N LEU A 370 -25.71 -4.65 6.00
CA LEU A 370 -25.37 -4.97 7.40
C LEU A 370 -24.94 -6.44 7.55
N CYS A 371 -25.63 -7.38 6.91
CA CYS A 371 -25.23 -8.79 6.87
C CYS A 371 -23.87 -8.98 6.17
N SER A 372 -23.56 -8.18 5.15
CA SER A 372 -22.24 -8.17 4.50
C SER A 372 -21.13 -7.72 5.44
N ILE A 373 -21.41 -6.77 6.33
CA ILE A 373 -20.47 -6.34 7.39
C ILE A 373 -20.19 -7.50 8.35
N VAL A 374 -21.20 -8.31 8.69
CA VAL A 374 -21.00 -9.52 9.52
C VAL A 374 -20.04 -10.50 8.86
N VAL A 375 -20.15 -10.70 7.54
CA VAL A 375 -19.17 -11.50 6.77
C VAL A 375 -17.76 -10.93 6.90
N SER A 376 -17.60 -9.61 6.83
CA SER A 376 -16.29 -8.96 6.95
C SER A 376 -15.70 -9.04 8.37
N TRP A 377 -16.52 -8.91 9.41
CA TRP A 377 -16.03 -8.76 10.79
C TRP A 377 -15.96 -10.07 11.56
N HIS A 378 -16.90 -10.99 11.29
CA HIS A 378 -17.03 -12.25 12.02
C HIS A 378 -16.92 -13.47 11.11
N GLY A 379 -16.81 -13.28 9.80
CA GLY A 379 -16.87 -14.38 8.83
C GLY A 379 -15.81 -15.44 9.05
N HIS A 380 -14.61 -15.05 9.47
CA HIS A 380 -13.55 -16.00 9.80
C HIS A 380 -13.94 -16.92 10.97
N ARG A 381 -14.45 -16.37 12.08
CA ARG A 381 -14.87 -17.14 13.26
C ARG A 381 -16.08 -18.03 12.97
N VAL A 382 -17.03 -17.57 12.14
CA VAL A 382 -18.16 -18.38 11.66
C VAL A 382 -17.66 -19.52 10.77
N ARG A 383 -16.71 -19.28 9.84
CA ARG A 383 -16.10 -20.33 9.00
C ARG A 383 -15.40 -21.39 9.83
N LEU A 384 -14.61 -20.99 10.83
CA LEU A 384 -13.95 -21.92 11.74
C LEU A 384 -14.96 -22.81 12.48
N PHE A 385 -16.03 -22.21 12.99
CA PHE A 385 -17.09 -22.95 13.65
C PHE A 385 -17.75 -23.98 12.71
N LEU A 386 -18.12 -23.55 11.50
CA LEU A 386 -18.71 -24.44 10.48
C LEU A 386 -17.74 -25.56 10.04
N LEU A 387 -16.45 -25.25 9.87
CA LEU A 387 -15.43 -26.25 9.55
C LEU A 387 -15.22 -27.26 10.70
N GLY A 388 -15.36 -26.80 11.95
CA GLY A 388 -15.34 -27.66 13.12
C GLY A 388 -16.50 -28.66 13.13
N LEU A 389 -17.70 -28.25 12.69
CA LEU A 389 -18.85 -29.16 12.55
C LEU A 389 -18.64 -30.24 11.47
N LEU A 390 -17.90 -29.91 10.40
CA LEU A 390 -17.62 -30.83 9.29
C LEU A 390 -16.51 -31.84 9.58
N ARG A 391 -15.76 -31.66 10.69
CA ARG A 391 -14.73 -32.60 11.16
C ARG A 391 -14.99 -33.05 12.59
N PRO A 392 -16.08 -33.81 12.84
CA PRO A 392 -16.31 -34.36 14.17
C PRO A 392 -15.15 -35.30 14.55
N GLY A 393 -14.37 -34.92 15.56
CA GLY A 393 -13.26 -35.72 16.12
C GLY A 393 -11.84 -35.38 15.62
N GLY A 394 -11.67 -34.40 14.71
CA GLY A 394 -10.35 -33.93 14.28
C GLY A 394 -9.92 -32.63 14.98
N ALA A 395 -8.61 -32.36 15.02
CA ALA A 395 -8.09 -31.07 15.49
C ALA A 395 -8.71 -29.93 14.65
N SER A 396 -9.24 -28.91 15.33
CA SER A 396 -9.80 -27.73 14.64
C SER A 396 -8.71 -27.03 13.80
N PRO A 397 -9.04 -26.30 12.74
CA PRO A 397 -8.05 -25.54 11.97
C PRO A 397 -7.20 -24.63 12.87
N VAL A 398 -7.82 -23.96 13.85
CA VAL A 398 -7.08 -23.16 14.85
C VAL A 398 -6.08 -24.01 15.63
N GLU A 399 -6.48 -25.22 16.02
CA GLU A 399 -5.61 -26.15 16.75
C GLU A 399 -4.44 -26.63 15.89
N MET A 400 -4.67 -26.91 14.60
CA MET A 400 -3.60 -27.27 13.67
C MET A 400 -2.59 -26.13 13.47
N LEU A 401 -3.07 -24.88 13.38
CA LEU A 401 -2.17 -23.72 13.35
C LEU A 401 -1.43 -23.52 14.67
N ARG A 402 -2.06 -23.79 15.81
CA ARG A 402 -1.38 -23.77 17.12
C ARG A 402 -0.27 -24.80 17.18
N ILE A 403 -0.53 -26.05 16.75
CA ILE A 403 0.48 -27.10 16.68
C ILE A 403 1.64 -26.69 15.76
N LEU A 404 1.35 -26.24 14.54
CA LEU A 404 2.38 -25.79 13.59
C LEU A 404 3.19 -24.60 14.11
N ARG A 405 2.52 -23.63 14.74
CA ARG A 405 3.15 -22.49 15.40
C ARG A 405 4.09 -22.98 16.50
N ASP A 406 3.62 -23.86 17.37
CA ASP A 406 4.38 -24.32 18.53
C ASP A 406 5.57 -25.20 18.11
N GLU A 407 5.42 -26.05 17.10
CA GLU A 407 6.54 -26.76 16.47
C GLU A 407 7.57 -25.79 15.89
N LEU A 408 7.13 -24.78 15.15
CA LEU A 408 8.02 -23.83 14.51
C LEU A 408 8.73 -22.93 15.54
N ILE A 409 8.04 -22.53 16.60
CA ILE A 409 8.65 -21.85 17.75
C ILE A 409 9.72 -22.73 18.39
N ASN A 410 9.40 -24.01 18.67
CA ASN A 410 10.36 -24.94 19.26
C ASN A 410 11.60 -25.12 18.36
N ASP A 411 11.42 -25.24 17.04
CA ASP A 411 12.55 -25.29 16.12
C ASP A 411 13.40 -24.02 16.23
N LEU A 412 12.78 -22.84 16.14
CA LEU A 412 13.47 -21.55 16.25
C LEU A 412 14.20 -21.38 17.59
N GLU A 413 13.66 -21.89 18.71
CA GLU A 413 14.30 -21.87 20.03
C GLU A 413 15.45 -22.88 20.15
N CYS A 414 15.31 -24.10 19.63
CA CYS A 414 16.39 -25.10 19.59
C CYS A 414 17.63 -24.56 18.89
N TYR A 415 17.45 -23.82 17.79
CA TYR A 415 18.57 -23.22 17.05
C TYR A 415 19.22 -22.04 17.78
N ARG A 416 18.50 -21.37 18.69
CA ARG A 416 19.11 -20.36 19.59
C ARG A 416 20.00 -21.01 20.63
N SER A 417 19.58 -22.13 21.22
CA SER A 417 20.37 -22.84 22.23
C SER A 417 21.64 -23.47 21.67
N SER A 418 21.59 -24.07 20.48
CA SER A 418 22.76 -24.72 19.88
C SER A 418 23.87 -23.73 19.48
N SER A 419 23.53 -22.46 19.24
CA SER A 419 24.49 -21.41 18.91
C SER A 419 25.19 -20.79 20.13
N LEU A 420 24.52 -20.80 21.29
CA LEU A 420 25.07 -20.24 22.53
C LEU A 420 26.09 -21.18 23.20
N ASP A 421 25.99 -22.48 22.95
CA ASP A 421 26.96 -23.48 23.41
C ASP A 421 28.23 -23.56 22.52
N ASN A 422 28.21 -22.95 21.32
CA ASN A 422 29.33 -22.91 20.37
C ASN A 422 30.08 -21.55 20.33
N SER A 423 29.68 -20.58 21.16
CA SER A 423 30.34 -19.27 21.35
C SER A 423 31.08 -19.23 22.68
#